data_AF-Q79B71-F1
#
_entry.id   AF-Q79B71-F1
#
_cell.length_a   1.000
_cell.length_b   1.000
_cell.length_c   1.000
_cell.angle_alpha   90.00
_cell.angle_beta   90.00
_cell.angle_gamma   90.00
#
_symmetry.space_group_name_H-M   'P 1'
#
loop_
_entity.id
_entity.type
_entity.pdbx_description
1 polymer ?
#
loop_
_entity_poly.entity_id
_entity_poly.type
_entity_poly.pdbx_seq_one_letter_code
_entity_poly.pdbx_strand_id
1 'polypeptide(L)'
;MKNLFKKSIAGVCSLAALGLALTLDIQPAAAHGERSQEPFLRMRTIQWYDMKWGPETTKVNDIATMTGKFHLAEDWPRAVGKPGRAFFNVGSPSPV
;
A
#
# COMPACT_ATOMS: atom_id res chain seq x y z
N MET A 1 -3.83 -50.40 17.05
CA MET A 1 -3.65 -50.03 15.62
C MET A 1 -4.37 -48.74 15.21
N LYS A 2 -5.67 -48.56 15.47
CA LYS A 2 -6.44 -47.35 15.07
C LYS A 2 -5.85 -46.00 15.55
N ASN A 3 -5.30 -45.94 16.76
CA ASN A 3 -4.70 -44.70 17.31
C ASN A 3 -3.33 -44.36 16.71
N LEU A 4 -2.59 -45.35 16.21
CA LEU A 4 -1.29 -45.13 15.56
C LEU A 4 -1.49 -44.54 14.16
N PHE A 5 -2.53 -45.02 13.45
CA PHE A 5 -2.94 -44.51 12.15
C PHE A 5 -3.42 -43.05 12.23
N LYS A 6 -4.22 -42.70 13.24
CA LYS A 6 -4.66 -41.31 13.50
C LYS A 6 -3.49 -40.37 13.81
N LYS A 7 -2.50 -40.82 14.59
CA LYS A 7 -1.29 -40.04 14.89
C LYS A 7 -0.40 -39.83 13.66
N SER A 8 -0.28 -40.84 12.80
CA SER A 8 0.46 -40.74 11.54
C SER A 8 -0.20 -39.74 10.58
N ILE A 9 -1.52 -39.83 10.41
CA ILE A 9 -2.30 -38.87 9.59
C ILE A 9 -2.16 -37.45 10.15
N ALA A 10 -2.28 -37.28 11.47
CA ALA A 10 -2.07 -35.98 12.10
C ALA A 10 -0.64 -35.44 11.87
N GLY A 11 0.39 -36.28 11.95
CA GLY A 11 1.76 -35.89 11.66
C GLY A 11 1.98 -35.44 10.22
N VAL A 12 1.41 -36.17 9.25
CA VAL A 12 1.45 -35.80 7.82
C VAL A 12 0.70 -34.50 7.55
N CYS A 13 -0.49 -34.31 8.14
CA CYS A 13 -1.25 -33.07 8.01
C CYS A 13 -0.48 -31.87 8.59
N SER A 14 0.20 -32.04 9.74
CA SER A 14 1.02 -30.99 10.34
C SER A 14 2.23 -30.61 9.48
N LEU A 15 2.90 -31.60 8.88
CA LEU A 15 4.02 -31.36 7.96
C LEU A 15 3.55 -30.67 6.67
N ALA A 16 2.37 -31.03 6.15
CA ALA A 16 1.78 -30.37 5.00
C ALA A 16 1.39 -28.92 5.30
N ALA A 17 0.81 -28.65 6.48
CA ALA A 17 0.46 -27.30 6.90
C ALA A 17 1.71 -26.42 7.08
N LEU A 18 2.80 -26.97 7.65
CA LEU A 18 4.07 -26.25 7.77
C LEU A 18 4.70 -26.00 6.40
N GLY A 19 4.67 -26.99 5.49
CA GLY A 19 5.13 -26.82 4.11
C GLY A 19 4.37 -25.71 3.38
N LEU A 20 3.05 -25.66 3.54
CA LEU A 20 2.23 -24.59 2.95
C LEU A 20 2.55 -23.22 3.57
N ALA A 21 2.69 -23.14 4.89
CA ALA A 21 3.02 -21.89 5.59
C ALA A 21 4.36 -21.29 5.13
N LEU A 22 5.35 -22.13 4.83
CA LEU A 22 6.65 -21.69 4.30
C LEU A 22 6.58 -21.17 2.85
N THR A 23 5.55 -21.55 2.10
CA THR A 23 5.32 -21.05 0.72
C THR A 23 4.42 -19.82 0.65
N LEU A 24 3.79 -19.42 1.76
CA LEU A 24 2.96 -18.22 1.80
C LEU A 24 3.87 -17.00 1.82
N ASP A 25 3.81 -16.24 0.74
CA ASP A 25 4.48 -14.96 0.61
C ASP A 25 3.80 -13.92 1.51
N ILE A 26 4.48 -13.51 2.59
CA ILE A 26 3.99 -12.47 3.50
C ILE A 26 4.17 -11.13 2.80
N GLN A 27 3.14 -10.69 2.10
CA GLN A 27 3.14 -9.37 1.50
C GLN A 27 3.20 -8.29 2.60
N PRO A 28 4.05 -7.27 2.45
CA PRO A 28 4.03 -6.11 3.33
C PRO A 28 2.62 -5.53 3.41
N ALA A 29 2.11 -5.31 4.63
CA ALA A 29 0.84 -4.65 4.82
C ALA A 29 0.96 -3.18 4.35
N ALA A 30 0.40 -2.87 3.18
CA ALA A 30 0.28 -1.51 2.68
C ALA A 30 -0.80 -0.76 3.48
N ALA A 31 -0.47 -0.36 4.71
CA ALA A 31 -1.37 0.35 5.62
C ALA A 31 -1.40 1.87 5.35
N HIS A 32 -1.28 2.30 4.08
CA HIS A 32 -1.17 3.71 3.70
C HIS A 32 -2.53 4.37 3.38
N GLY A 33 -3.64 3.64 3.52
CA GLY A 33 -5.02 4.15 3.52
C GLY A 33 -5.59 4.61 2.17
N GLU A 34 -4.76 4.75 1.14
CA GLU A 34 -5.15 5.01 -0.24
C GLU A 34 -5.98 3.87 -0.83
N ARG A 35 -5.72 2.62 -0.43
CA ARG A 35 -6.42 1.44 -0.97
C ARG A 35 -7.86 1.30 -0.49
N SER A 36 -8.18 1.85 0.69
CA SER A 36 -9.56 1.84 1.23
C SER A 36 -10.46 2.90 0.60
N GLN A 37 -9.91 3.86 -0.14
CA GLN A 37 -10.68 4.88 -0.84
C GLN A 37 -11.35 4.32 -2.10
N GLU A 38 -12.53 4.86 -2.40
CA GLU A 38 -13.32 4.47 -3.58
C GLU A 38 -12.50 4.65 -4.87
N PRO A 39 -12.36 3.60 -5.71
CA PRO A 39 -11.51 3.67 -6.90
C PRO A 39 -11.89 4.79 -7.88
N PHE A 40 -13.18 5.06 -8.06
CA PHE A 40 -13.62 6.10 -9.01
C PHE A 40 -13.21 7.49 -8.55
N LEU A 41 -13.17 7.76 -7.24
CA LEU A 41 -12.69 9.03 -6.70
C LEU A 41 -11.20 9.21 -6.95
N ARG A 42 -10.40 8.15 -6.79
CA ARG A 42 -8.95 8.18 -7.05
C ARG A 42 -8.61 8.41 -8.52
N MET A 43 -9.39 7.84 -9.43
CA MET A 43 -9.11 7.99 -10.88
C MET A 43 -9.62 9.32 -11.45
N ARG A 44 -10.67 9.91 -10.87
CA ARG A 44 -11.38 11.07 -11.44
C ARG A 44 -11.15 12.39 -10.71
N THR A 45 -10.18 12.47 -9.80
CA THR A 45 -9.85 13.74 -9.13
C THR A 45 -8.51 14.28 -9.62
N ILE A 46 -7.41 13.89 -8.97
CA ILE A 46 -6.08 14.37 -9.29
C ILE A 46 -5.28 13.22 -9.91
N GLN A 47 -4.80 13.40 -11.14
CA GLN A 47 -3.87 12.45 -11.75
C GLN A 47 -2.44 12.94 -11.59
N TRP A 48 -1.62 12.17 -10.88
CA TRP A 48 -0.20 12.44 -10.66
C TRP A 48 0.65 11.75 -11.73
N TYR A 49 1.63 12.44 -12.30
CA TYR A 49 2.52 11.91 -13.32
C TYR A 49 3.90 12.58 -13.29
N ASP A 50 4.88 11.97 -13.97
CA ASP A 50 6.28 12.40 -13.99
C ASP A 50 6.90 12.58 -12.59
N MET A 51 6.46 11.79 -11.61
CA MET A 51 6.96 11.85 -10.23
C MET A 51 8.41 11.39 -10.18
N LYS A 52 9.27 12.22 -9.58
CA LYS A 52 10.68 11.94 -9.31
C LYS A 52 10.95 12.19 -7.83
N TRP A 53 11.56 11.21 -7.18
CA TRP A 53 12.03 11.30 -5.81
C TRP A 53 13.54 11.16 -5.78
N GLY A 54 14.22 11.97 -4.98
CA GLY A 54 15.64 11.79 -4.74
C GLY A 54 16.14 12.54 -3.50
N PRO A 55 17.10 11.98 -2.76
CA PRO A 55 17.70 10.65 -2.94
C PRO A 55 16.83 9.52 -2.35
N GLU A 56 17.03 8.28 -2.81
CA GLU A 56 16.32 7.09 -2.29
C GLU A 56 16.66 6.80 -0.82
N THR A 57 17.87 7.15 -0.38
CA THR A 57 18.33 7.06 1.00
C THR A 57 18.90 8.40 1.41
N THR A 58 18.47 8.90 2.57
CA THR A 58 18.79 10.24 3.08
C THR A 58 19.29 10.09 4.52
N LYS A 59 20.36 10.78 4.91
CA LYS A 59 20.80 10.81 6.31
C LYS A 59 20.02 11.88 7.08
N VAL A 60 20.06 11.82 8.41
CA VAL A 60 19.50 12.90 9.23
C VAL A 60 20.19 14.22 8.85
N ASN A 61 19.37 15.24 8.60
CA ASN A 61 19.76 16.59 8.13
C ASN A 61 20.08 16.72 6.62
N ASP A 62 20.05 15.63 5.84
CA ASP A 62 20.13 15.73 4.38
C ASP A 62 18.78 16.17 3.79
N ILE A 63 18.81 16.83 2.63
CA ILE A 63 17.61 17.29 1.93
C ILE A 63 17.18 16.25 0.90
N ALA A 64 15.97 15.71 1.06
CA ALA A 64 15.27 14.95 0.02
C ALA A 64 14.26 15.84 -0.71
N THR A 65 14.14 15.65 -2.03
CA THR A 65 13.24 16.43 -2.89
C THR A 65 12.33 15.50 -3.68
N MET A 66 11.04 15.83 -3.67
CA MET A 66 10.03 15.23 -4.53
C MET A 66 9.57 16.27 -5.56
N THR A 67 9.64 15.91 -6.84
CA THR A 67 9.14 16.75 -7.93
C THR A 67 8.21 15.94 -8.81
N GLY A 68 7.29 16.61 -9.50
CA GLY A 68 6.39 15.94 -10.43
C GLY A 68 5.35 16.90 -10.97
N LYS A 69 4.33 16.33 -11.61
CA LYS A 69 3.22 17.07 -12.19
C LYS A 69 1.91 16.43 -11.77
N PHE A 70 0.85 17.22 -11.83
CA PHE A 70 -0.50 16.70 -11.68
C PHE A 70 -1.47 17.39 -12.63
N HIS A 71 -2.52 16.67 -12.98
CA HIS A 71 -3.67 17.17 -13.72
C HIS A 71 -4.90 17.11 -12.84
N LEU A 72 -5.71 18.17 -12.87
CA LEU A 72 -7.02 18.20 -12.24
C LEU A 72 -8.03 17.73 -13.28
N ALA A 73 -8.77 16.66 -12.98
CA ALA A 73 -9.79 16.16 -13.88
C ALA A 73 -10.83 17.26 -14.22
N GLU A 74 -11.14 17.41 -15.50
CA GLU A 74 -12.15 18.36 -15.97
C GLU A 74 -13.55 18.01 -15.44
N ASP A 75 -13.90 16.72 -15.46
CA ASP A 75 -15.17 16.19 -14.97
C ASP A 75 -15.06 15.77 -13.49
N TRP A 76 -14.91 16.78 -12.63
CA TRP A 76 -14.69 16.60 -11.20
C TRP A 76 -15.89 15.96 -10.48
N PRO A 77 -15.70 14.89 -9.67
CA PRO A 77 -16.77 14.20 -8.98
C PRO A 77 -17.56 15.10 -8.04
N ARG A 78 -18.89 15.06 -8.12
CA ARG A 78 -19.78 15.84 -7.26
C ARG A 78 -19.63 15.50 -5.76
N ALA A 79 -19.18 14.28 -5.45
CA ALA A 79 -18.96 13.82 -4.08
C ALA A 79 -17.77 14.53 -3.39
N VAL A 80 -16.92 15.23 -4.15
CA VAL A 80 -15.72 15.91 -3.63
C VAL A 80 -15.84 17.41 -3.89
N GLY A 81 -15.53 18.22 -2.88
CA GLY A 81 -15.50 19.68 -3.04
C GLY A 81 -14.56 20.10 -4.17
N LYS A 82 -14.95 21.12 -4.94
CA LYS A 82 -14.10 21.64 -6.03
C LYS A 82 -12.78 22.17 -5.45
N PRO A 83 -11.65 22.02 -6.17
CA PRO A 83 -10.32 22.39 -5.69
C PRO A 83 -10.04 23.91 -5.75
N GLY A 84 -11.03 24.76 -5.43
CA GLY A 84 -10.83 26.21 -5.34
C GLY A 84 -9.98 26.63 -4.14
N ARG A 85 -9.88 25.75 -3.14
CA ARG A 85 -8.98 25.86 -1.99
C ARG A 85 -8.40 24.47 -1.73
N ALA A 86 -7.09 24.33 -1.87
CA ALA A 86 -6.37 23.08 -1.67
C ALA A 86 -5.04 23.33 -0.97
N PHE A 87 -4.46 22.28 -0.38
CA PHE A 87 -3.18 22.32 0.30
C PHE A 87 -2.29 21.19 -0.20
N PHE A 88 -1.02 21.49 -0.46
CA PHE A 88 -0.04 20.47 -0.84
C PHE A 88 0.56 19.88 0.43
N ASN A 89 0.48 18.55 0.57
CA ASN A 89 0.93 17.85 1.77
C ASN A 89 1.85 16.67 1.42
N VAL A 90 2.71 16.28 2.37
CA VAL A 90 3.55 15.09 2.31
C VAL A 90 2.90 13.97 3.11
N GLY A 91 2.47 12.90 2.43
CA GLY A 91 1.90 11.72 3.07
C GLY A 91 2.99 10.90 3.76
N SER A 92 3.14 11.09 5.07
CA SER A 92 4.14 10.41 5.91
C SER A 92 3.54 10.07 7.28
N PRO A 93 4.08 9.07 8.01
CA PRO A 93 3.50 8.64 9.30
C PRO A 93 3.73 9.64 10.44
N SER A 94 4.53 10.69 10.24
CA SER A 94 4.84 11.80 11.16
C SER A 94 5.87 12.72 10.48
N PRO A 95 6.45 13.75 11.15
CA PRO A 95 7.68 14.42 10.70
C PRO A 95 8.89 13.48 10.83
N VAL A 96 8.98 12.49 9.93
CA VAL A 96 10.06 11.49 9.86
C VAL A 96 11.21 11.93 8.98
#